data_AF-A0A2A4TBY3-F1
#
_entry.id   AF-A0A2A4TBY3-F1
#
_cell.length_a   1.000
_cell.length_b   1.000
_cell.length_c   1.000
_cell.angle_alpha   90.00
_cell.angle_beta   90.00
_cell.angle_gamma   90.00
#
_symmetry.space_group_name_H-M   'P 1'
#
loop_
_entity.id
_entity.type
_entity.pdbx_description
1 polymer ?
#
loop_
_entity_poly.entity_id
_entity_poly.type
_entity_poly.pdbx_seq_one_letter_code
_entity_poly.pdbx_strand_id
1 'polypeptide(L)'
;MKKHSLRVLALALIGIMLYSCQKEDEIKEQVTTSQYSTEGMVKLGKQLENPYSVENMRNALDNLKKSNVSAKTSVGEIEISTTHLYVKFTPKNEAELSILKRDSTFILYTYPLDYEIKENGDFYRDPEVPEGQPTYQYCAVKVGKELPSGVENEILEDLFIPDEDKDTEKGTSKKSVPDEVIEDLVDEALRITGNIEKEENESNLVSKSWRRSKWRPSGKITMHDDNIGNIGIEGLKIRARRWFTTHTGFTNTRGEFSCNGRFRGKARYRLDWERYHFALRSGGFSSAEKKGPRGRKKYWNWHITSGEHKYYATIFRAAYHYYYKNNKGLRRPPKNSFWRTQIKIGAFTQTKDDKSGAHSTVWRAFGLSTPIKIYAYSNTSQQVYATTIHELAHASHWNMDKSDFNDTESKVKESWARGVEWELTRMEYFGYRGGSTYMPKYTQVVVDMIDLPSELDSNRGSEILSQDDVQGYTIRQIEDALMHKKTWNSWRNNIKNKYNNETKNKLDALFNYWN
;
A
#
# COMPACT_ATOMS: atom_id res chain seq x y z
N MET A 1 -21.33 -46.38 -6.16
CA MET A 1 -22.37 -45.37 -5.80
C MET A 1 -21.99 -44.37 -4.70
N LYS A 2 -20.91 -44.56 -3.89
CA LYS A 2 -20.55 -43.62 -2.80
C LYS A 2 -19.80 -42.32 -3.20
N LYS A 3 -19.08 -42.27 -4.34
CA LYS A 3 -18.33 -41.07 -4.78
C LYS A 3 -19.19 -39.99 -5.47
N HIS A 4 -20.27 -40.38 -6.14
CA HIS A 4 -21.18 -39.42 -6.78
C HIS A 4 -22.11 -38.73 -5.77
N SER A 5 -22.56 -39.46 -4.74
CA SER A 5 -23.34 -38.89 -3.63
C SER A 5 -22.59 -37.79 -2.86
N LEU A 6 -21.27 -37.94 -2.64
CA LEU A 6 -20.45 -36.95 -1.93
C LEU A 6 -20.24 -35.66 -2.74
N ARG A 7 -20.11 -35.75 -4.06
CA ARG A 7 -19.98 -34.58 -4.95
C ARG A 7 -21.28 -33.81 -5.08
N VAL A 8 -22.41 -34.50 -5.11
CA VAL A 8 -23.74 -33.88 -5.11
C VAL A 8 -24.05 -33.22 -3.77
N LEU A 9 -23.64 -33.83 -2.64
CA LEU A 9 -23.77 -33.23 -1.31
C LEU A 9 -22.90 -31.99 -1.15
N ALA A 10 -21.66 -32.00 -1.67
CA ALA A 10 -20.76 -30.85 -1.66
C ALA A 10 -21.27 -29.70 -2.55
N LEU A 11 -21.81 -30.02 -3.73
CA LEU A 11 -22.43 -29.02 -4.62
C LEU A 11 -23.73 -28.45 -4.05
N ALA A 12 -24.52 -29.27 -3.34
CA ALA A 12 -25.72 -28.80 -2.63
C ALA A 12 -25.38 -27.91 -1.42
N LEU A 13 -24.32 -28.23 -0.66
CA LEU A 13 -23.83 -27.39 0.43
C LEU A 13 -23.25 -26.05 -0.06
N ILE A 14 -22.59 -26.04 -1.22
CA ILE A 14 -22.15 -24.81 -1.90
C ILE A 14 -23.37 -24.01 -2.40
N GLY A 15 -24.40 -24.67 -2.93
CA GLY A 15 -25.64 -24.02 -3.37
C GLY A 15 -26.46 -23.40 -2.25
N ILE A 16 -26.52 -24.03 -1.07
CA ILE A 16 -27.27 -23.51 0.10
C ILE A 16 -26.52 -22.34 0.76
N MET A 17 -25.19 -22.31 0.71
CA MET A 17 -24.38 -21.15 1.14
C MET A 17 -24.53 -19.92 0.21
N LEU A 18 -25.02 -20.11 -1.02
CA LEU A 18 -25.23 -19.03 -1.99
C LEU A 18 -26.68 -18.48 -2.00
N TYR A 19 -27.62 -19.13 -1.33
CA TYR A 19 -29.06 -18.80 -1.43
C TYR A 19 -29.68 -18.15 -0.18
N SER A 20 -28.89 -17.82 0.85
CA SER A 20 -29.37 -17.18 2.08
C SER A 20 -29.11 -15.66 2.15
N CYS A 21 -29.15 -14.96 1.01
CA CYS A 21 -29.17 -13.50 0.98
C CYS A 21 -30.17 -13.00 -0.07
N GLN A 22 -31.35 -12.58 0.39
CA GLN A 22 -32.16 -11.61 -0.34
C GLN A 22 -32.78 -10.62 0.64
N LYS A 23 -32.14 -9.44 0.72
CA LYS A 23 -32.67 -8.13 0.31
C LYS A 23 -31.92 -7.02 1.05
N GLU A 24 -30.91 -6.49 0.39
CA GLU A 24 -30.57 -5.06 0.32
C GLU A 24 -29.82 -4.90 -1.01
N ASP A 25 -30.18 -3.86 -1.77
CA ASP A 25 -29.98 -3.73 -3.21
C ASP A 25 -28.69 -4.37 -3.75
N GLU A 26 -28.87 -5.51 -4.44
CA GLU A 26 -27.86 -6.04 -5.34
C GLU A 26 -27.61 -4.99 -6.41
N ILE A 27 -26.54 -4.23 -6.23
CA ILE A 27 -25.88 -3.53 -7.32
C ILE A 27 -25.40 -4.63 -8.26
N LYS A 28 -26.25 -4.97 -9.24
CA LYS A 28 -25.79 -5.61 -10.47
C LYS A 28 -24.73 -4.67 -11.03
N GLU A 29 -23.46 -5.01 -10.85
CA GLU A 29 -22.40 -4.44 -11.65
C GLU A 29 -22.74 -4.77 -13.11
N GLN A 30 -23.42 -3.85 -13.79
CA GLN A 30 -23.13 -3.67 -15.20
C GLN A 30 -21.68 -3.22 -15.24
N VAL A 31 -20.79 -4.22 -15.37
CA VAL A 31 -19.44 -4.02 -15.83
C VAL A 31 -19.59 -3.39 -17.21
N THR A 32 -19.63 -2.06 -17.25
CA THR A 32 -19.26 -1.37 -18.47
C THR A 32 -17.78 -1.70 -18.61
N THR A 33 -17.48 -2.59 -19.54
CA THR A 33 -16.13 -2.96 -19.97
C THR A 33 -15.45 -1.67 -20.44
N SER A 34 -14.89 -0.90 -19.50
CA SER A 34 -14.02 0.20 -19.85
C SER A 34 -12.78 -0.44 -20.44
N GLN A 35 -12.62 -0.36 -21.76
CA GLN A 35 -11.31 -0.54 -22.39
C GLN A 35 -10.29 0.16 -21.50
N TYR A 36 -9.31 -0.59 -20.97
CA TYR A 36 -8.22 0.01 -20.21
C TYR A 36 -7.64 1.11 -21.09
N SER A 37 -7.71 2.36 -20.63
CA SER A 37 -7.09 3.44 -21.37
C SER A 37 -5.61 3.12 -21.52
N THR A 38 -5.13 3.04 -22.76
CA THR A 38 -3.68 2.90 -23.05
C THR A 38 -2.94 4.22 -22.81
N GLU A 39 -3.67 5.29 -22.54
CA GLU A 39 -3.12 6.60 -22.22
C GLU A 39 -2.38 6.54 -20.88
N GLY A 40 -1.14 7.01 -20.86
CA GLY A 40 -0.28 6.93 -19.68
C GLY A 40 0.32 5.54 -19.40
N MET A 41 0.21 4.57 -20.31
CA MET A 41 0.89 3.27 -20.16
C MET A 41 2.38 3.36 -20.50
N VAL A 42 3.21 2.67 -19.73
CA VAL A 42 4.63 2.47 -20.03
C VAL A 42 4.79 1.68 -21.31
N LYS A 43 5.66 2.17 -22.18
CA LYS A 43 6.12 1.39 -23.34
C LYS A 43 7.54 0.91 -23.12
N LEU A 44 7.69 -0.42 -23.11
CA LEU A 44 8.99 -1.06 -23.09
C LEU A 44 9.63 -0.98 -24.48
N GLY A 45 10.96 -0.90 -24.48
CA GLY A 45 11.78 -0.95 -25.69
C GLY A 45 12.29 -2.35 -25.97
N LYS A 46 13.51 -2.42 -26.51
CA LYS A 46 14.18 -3.71 -26.67
C LYS A 46 14.56 -4.28 -25.31
N GLN A 47 14.64 -5.60 -25.25
CA GLN A 47 15.35 -6.28 -24.18
C GLN A 47 16.83 -5.88 -24.24
N LEU A 48 17.39 -5.60 -23.07
CA LEU A 48 18.80 -5.29 -22.88
C LEU A 48 19.52 -6.59 -22.52
N GLU A 49 20.73 -6.76 -23.05
CA GLU A 49 21.60 -7.84 -22.61
C GLU A 49 21.94 -7.66 -21.12
N ASN A 50 21.68 -8.66 -20.28
CA ASN A 50 21.79 -8.53 -18.84
C ASN A 50 23.27 -8.53 -18.38
N PRO A 51 23.82 -7.42 -17.84
CA PRO A 51 25.20 -7.39 -17.36
C PRO A 51 25.42 -8.22 -16.08
N TYR A 52 24.38 -8.51 -15.31
CA TYR A 52 24.45 -9.26 -14.05
C TYR A 52 24.20 -10.76 -14.22
N SER A 53 23.99 -11.25 -15.43
CA SER A 53 23.91 -12.69 -15.66
C SER A 53 25.21 -13.36 -15.28
N VAL A 54 25.15 -14.58 -14.75
CA VAL A 54 26.35 -15.34 -14.41
C VAL A 54 27.27 -15.50 -15.62
N GLU A 55 26.70 -15.68 -16.81
CA GLU A 55 27.44 -15.74 -18.07
C GLU A 55 28.21 -14.43 -18.36
N ASN A 56 27.52 -13.29 -18.35
CA ASN A 56 28.15 -12.01 -18.67
C ASN A 56 29.16 -11.57 -17.61
N MET A 57 28.91 -11.88 -16.33
CA MET A 57 29.87 -11.64 -15.27
C MET A 57 31.11 -12.54 -15.41
N ARG A 58 30.98 -13.79 -15.89
CA ARG A 58 32.15 -14.63 -16.21
C ARG A 58 32.93 -14.08 -17.41
N ASN A 59 32.24 -13.68 -18.47
CA ASN A 59 32.86 -13.06 -19.65
C ASN A 59 33.62 -11.78 -19.28
N ALA A 60 33.03 -10.94 -18.43
CA ALA A 60 33.67 -9.75 -17.90
C ALA A 60 34.91 -10.08 -17.06
N LEU A 61 34.81 -11.09 -16.18
CA LEU A 61 35.94 -11.54 -15.36
C LEU A 61 37.10 -12.03 -16.23
N ASP A 62 36.81 -12.78 -17.29
CA ASP A 62 37.82 -13.30 -18.21
C ASP A 62 38.49 -12.18 -19.03
N ASN A 63 37.75 -11.15 -19.43
CA ASN A 63 38.32 -9.96 -20.06
C ASN A 63 39.26 -9.20 -19.10
N LEU A 64 38.91 -9.09 -17.82
CA LEU A 64 39.77 -8.46 -16.80
C LEU A 64 41.05 -9.27 -16.55
N LYS A 65 40.96 -10.61 -16.53
CA LYS A 65 42.14 -11.50 -16.43
C LYS A 65 43.08 -11.36 -17.63
N LYS A 66 42.54 -11.12 -18.84
CA LYS A 66 43.31 -10.92 -20.08
C LYS A 66 43.97 -9.54 -20.16
N SER A 67 43.35 -8.49 -19.61
CA SER A 67 43.76 -7.09 -19.80
C SER A 67 44.70 -6.52 -18.72
N ASN A 68 44.77 -7.08 -17.51
CA ASN A 68 45.67 -6.59 -16.44
C ASN A 68 46.67 -7.65 -15.96
N VAL A 69 47.95 -7.49 -16.33
CA VAL A 69 49.06 -8.37 -15.89
C VAL A 69 49.33 -8.26 -14.38
N SER A 70 49.09 -7.10 -13.75
CA SER A 70 49.34 -6.84 -12.31
C SER A 70 48.16 -7.15 -11.37
N ALA A 71 46.95 -7.38 -11.91
CA ALA A 71 45.74 -7.66 -11.11
C ALA A 71 45.35 -9.14 -11.07
N LYS A 72 46.12 -10.02 -11.73
CA LYS A 72 45.85 -11.47 -11.83
C LYS A 72 45.64 -12.14 -10.47
N THR A 73 46.35 -11.70 -9.42
CA THR A 73 46.26 -12.28 -8.08
C THR A 73 44.93 -11.95 -7.38
N SER A 74 44.45 -10.70 -7.44
CA SER A 74 43.19 -10.29 -6.79
C SER A 74 41.94 -10.61 -7.60
N VAL A 75 42.04 -10.62 -8.93
CA VAL A 75 40.94 -11.01 -9.84
C VAL A 75 40.72 -12.53 -9.82
N GLY A 76 41.79 -13.30 -9.60
CA GLY A 76 41.73 -14.76 -9.49
C GLY A 76 40.98 -15.27 -8.26
N GLU A 77 40.77 -14.43 -7.25
CA GLU A 77 40.01 -14.75 -6.03
C GLU A 77 38.50 -14.56 -6.21
N ILE A 78 38.03 -14.00 -7.34
CA ILE A 78 36.59 -13.85 -7.61
C ILE A 78 36.03 -15.17 -8.13
N GLU A 79 35.12 -15.76 -7.36
CA GLU A 79 34.29 -16.86 -7.80
C GLU A 79 32.90 -16.35 -8.23
N ILE A 80 32.60 -16.45 -9.54
CA ILE A 80 31.28 -16.10 -10.07
C ILE A 80 30.34 -17.30 -9.89
N SER A 81 29.53 -17.23 -8.84
CA SER A 81 28.45 -18.17 -8.52
C SER A 81 27.09 -17.48 -8.56
N THR A 82 26.01 -18.25 -8.64
CA THR A 82 24.66 -17.69 -8.60
C THR A 82 24.37 -17.15 -7.20
N THR A 83 24.13 -15.85 -7.09
CA THR A 83 23.77 -15.17 -5.82
C THR A 83 22.27 -14.90 -5.74
N HIS A 84 21.65 -14.65 -6.90
CA HIS A 84 20.25 -14.33 -7.03
C HIS A 84 19.65 -15.03 -8.25
N LEU A 85 18.34 -15.23 -8.23
CA LEU A 85 17.55 -15.69 -9.36
C LEU A 85 16.70 -14.53 -9.86
N TYR A 86 16.67 -14.32 -11.17
CA TYR A 86 15.69 -13.44 -11.81
C TYR A 86 14.42 -14.25 -12.07
N VAL A 87 13.34 -13.92 -11.38
CA VAL A 87 12.10 -14.71 -11.41
C VAL A 87 10.95 -13.87 -11.96
N LYS A 88 10.20 -14.49 -12.88
CA LYS A 88 8.89 -14.05 -13.35
C LYS A 88 7.82 -14.87 -12.66
N PHE A 89 6.84 -14.20 -12.07
CA PHE A 89 5.63 -14.81 -11.54
C PHE A 89 4.44 -14.50 -12.45
N THR A 90 3.58 -15.49 -12.62
CA THR A 90 2.39 -15.43 -13.48
C THR A 90 1.12 -15.62 -12.63
N PRO A 91 0.73 -14.60 -11.82
CA PRO A 91 -0.46 -14.71 -10.99
C PRO A 91 -1.72 -14.74 -11.84
N LYS A 92 -2.54 -15.79 -11.70
CA LYS A 92 -3.77 -15.98 -12.49
C LYS A 92 -4.94 -15.15 -11.98
N ASN A 93 -4.84 -14.66 -10.75
CA ASN A 93 -5.86 -13.90 -10.06
C ASN A 93 -5.22 -13.07 -8.93
N GLU A 94 -5.99 -12.14 -8.37
CA GLU A 94 -5.51 -11.24 -7.32
C GLU A 94 -5.17 -11.97 -5.99
N ALA A 95 -5.61 -13.22 -5.81
CA ALA A 95 -5.23 -14.03 -4.66
C ALA A 95 -3.77 -14.44 -4.73
N GLU A 96 -3.39 -14.94 -5.90
CA GLU A 96 -2.02 -15.32 -6.22
C GLU A 96 -1.12 -14.09 -6.13
N LEU A 97 -1.53 -12.94 -6.68
CA LEU A 97 -0.78 -11.69 -6.50
C LEU A 97 -0.64 -11.33 -5.01
N SER A 98 -1.70 -11.52 -4.21
CA SER A 98 -1.67 -11.25 -2.78
C SER A 98 -0.76 -12.21 -2.00
N ILE A 99 -0.54 -13.44 -2.47
CA ILE A 99 0.47 -14.36 -1.90
C ILE A 99 1.86 -13.74 -2.10
N LEU A 100 2.16 -13.23 -3.30
CA LEU A 100 3.45 -12.59 -3.57
C LEU A 100 3.66 -11.33 -2.71
N LYS A 101 2.65 -10.44 -2.64
CA LYS A 101 2.71 -9.19 -1.88
C LYS A 101 2.76 -9.40 -0.36
N ARG A 102 2.40 -10.59 0.14
CA ARG A 102 2.40 -10.90 1.57
C ARG A 102 3.82 -11.02 2.11
N ASP A 103 4.73 -11.61 1.35
CA ASP A 103 6.13 -11.65 1.71
C ASP A 103 6.80 -10.35 1.26
N SER A 104 6.95 -9.43 2.21
CA SER A 104 7.54 -8.10 1.99
C SER A 104 9.01 -8.13 1.57
N THR A 105 9.66 -9.30 1.60
CA THR A 105 11.03 -9.48 1.11
C THR A 105 11.08 -9.67 -0.40
N PHE A 106 9.96 -9.99 -1.08
CA PHE A 106 9.88 -9.85 -2.55
C PHE A 106 9.71 -8.38 -2.93
N ILE A 107 10.62 -7.87 -3.74
CA ILE A 107 10.51 -6.55 -4.35
C ILE A 107 9.97 -6.71 -5.76
N LEU A 108 8.64 -6.71 -5.87
CA LEU A 108 7.92 -7.00 -7.11
C LEU A 108 7.85 -5.77 -8.04
N TYR A 109 7.99 -6.03 -9.33
CA TYR A 109 7.82 -5.08 -10.42
C TYR A 109 6.80 -5.62 -11.41
N THR A 110 5.97 -4.75 -11.97
CA THR A 110 4.96 -5.13 -12.96
C THR A 110 5.56 -5.34 -14.35
N TYR A 111 6.82 -4.97 -14.57
CA TYR A 111 7.50 -5.03 -15.86
C TYR A 111 8.89 -5.70 -15.71
N PRO A 112 9.40 -6.34 -16.77
CA PRO A 112 10.75 -6.91 -16.82
C PRO A 112 11.84 -5.90 -16.44
N LEU A 113 12.84 -6.36 -15.70
CA LEU A 113 13.91 -5.51 -15.16
C LEU A 113 15.02 -5.20 -16.19
N ASP A 114 15.10 -6.01 -17.23
CA ASP A 114 16.07 -6.06 -18.31
C ASP A 114 15.55 -5.44 -19.62
N TYR A 115 14.50 -4.60 -19.57
CA TYR A 115 14.01 -3.89 -20.75
C TYR A 115 14.27 -2.39 -20.68
N GLU A 116 14.52 -1.80 -21.86
CA GLU A 116 14.46 -0.35 -22.00
C GLU A 116 13.05 0.17 -21.68
N ILE A 117 12.96 1.35 -21.08
CA ILE A 117 11.68 2.07 -20.99
C ILE A 117 11.76 3.21 -21.99
N LYS A 118 11.10 3.03 -23.14
CA LYS A 118 11.04 4.01 -24.22
C LYS A 118 10.19 5.21 -23.84
N GLU A 119 9.00 4.93 -23.31
CA GLU A 119 8.07 5.96 -22.88
C GLU A 119 7.75 5.77 -21.39
N ASN A 120 7.87 6.86 -20.63
CA ASN A 120 7.41 6.88 -19.26
C ASN A 120 5.88 6.92 -19.27
N GLY A 121 5.29 6.14 -18.37
CA GLY A 121 3.86 6.12 -18.08
C GLY A 121 3.65 5.81 -16.61
N ASP A 122 2.44 6.00 -16.10
CA ASP A 122 2.10 5.82 -14.69
C ASP A 122 1.93 4.36 -14.30
N PHE A 123 1.56 3.48 -15.24
CA PHE A 123 1.43 2.04 -15.02
C PHE A 123 1.93 1.23 -16.22
N TYR A 124 2.22 -0.06 -16.00
CA TYR A 124 2.54 -1.02 -17.07
C TYR A 124 1.59 -2.21 -16.96
N ARG A 125 1.10 -2.68 -18.10
CA ARG A 125 0.39 -3.94 -18.24
C ARG A 125 0.99 -4.69 -19.41
N ASP A 126 1.42 -5.92 -19.15
CA ASP A 126 1.90 -6.81 -20.19
C ASP A 126 0.78 -7.10 -21.22
N PRO A 127 1.02 -6.88 -22.54
CA PRO A 127 0.01 -7.09 -23.58
C PRO A 127 -0.49 -8.54 -23.69
N GLU A 128 0.30 -9.52 -23.25
CA GLU A 128 -0.07 -10.94 -23.31
C GLU A 128 -1.02 -11.35 -22.18
N VAL A 129 -1.17 -10.50 -21.15
CA VAL A 129 -2.00 -10.81 -19.98
C VAL A 129 -3.48 -10.61 -20.31
N PRO A 130 -4.32 -11.66 -20.21
CA PRO A 130 -5.75 -11.55 -20.44
C PRO A 130 -6.43 -10.49 -19.59
N GLU A 131 -7.54 -9.96 -20.08
CA GLU A 131 -8.36 -9.03 -19.31
C GLU A 131 -8.87 -9.64 -18.00
N GLY A 132 -8.85 -8.84 -16.93
CA GLY A 132 -9.27 -9.27 -15.60
C GLY A 132 -8.21 -10.02 -14.79
N GLN A 133 -7.02 -10.26 -15.35
CA GLN A 133 -5.89 -10.88 -14.62
C GLN A 133 -4.86 -9.83 -14.17
N PRO A 134 -4.21 -10.03 -13.00
CA PRO A 134 -3.08 -9.20 -12.64
C PRO A 134 -1.93 -9.42 -13.63
N THR A 135 -1.21 -8.33 -13.93
CA THR A 135 -0.02 -8.44 -14.79
C THR A 135 1.10 -9.23 -14.11
N TYR A 136 2.02 -9.76 -14.92
CA TYR A 136 3.18 -10.52 -14.44
C TYR A 136 3.98 -9.72 -13.41
N GLN A 137 4.62 -10.44 -12.48
CA GLN A 137 5.47 -9.82 -11.46
C GLN A 137 6.90 -10.31 -11.60
N TYR A 138 7.84 -9.38 -11.59
CA TYR A 138 9.26 -9.63 -11.79
C TYR A 138 10.04 -9.22 -10.54
N CYS A 139 11.00 -10.04 -10.13
CA CYS A 139 11.92 -9.66 -9.06
C CYS A 139 13.24 -10.44 -9.13
N ALA A 140 14.27 -9.90 -8.48
CA ALA A 140 15.49 -10.63 -8.17
C ALA A 140 15.40 -11.12 -6.72
N VAL A 141 15.75 -12.39 -6.48
CA VAL A 141 15.63 -13.04 -5.18
C VAL A 141 16.91 -13.80 -4.84
N LYS A 142 17.36 -13.75 -3.58
CA LYS A 142 18.55 -14.48 -3.15
C LYS A 142 18.38 -15.99 -3.35
N VAL A 143 19.45 -16.67 -3.75
CA VAL A 143 19.46 -18.14 -3.81
C VAL A 143 19.12 -18.74 -2.44
N GLY A 144 18.44 -19.89 -2.45
CA GLY A 144 17.96 -20.54 -1.22
C GLY A 144 16.70 -19.90 -0.62
N LYS A 145 16.22 -18.76 -1.14
CA LYS A 145 14.92 -18.23 -0.77
C LYS A 145 13.79 -19.13 -1.30
N GLU A 146 12.90 -19.56 -0.41
CA GLU A 146 11.71 -20.32 -0.79
C GLU A 146 10.76 -19.44 -1.62
N LEU A 147 10.43 -19.92 -2.83
CA LEU A 147 9.43 -19.29 -3.68
C LEU A 147 8.03 -19.70 -3.22
N PRO A 148 7.05 -18.79 -3.26
CA PRO A 148 5.70 -19.07 -2.76
C PRO A 148 5.04 -20.19 -3.56
N SER A 149 4.61 -21.23 -2.85
CA SER A 149 3.77 -22.29 -3.42
C SER A 149 2.41 -21.72 -3.83
N GLY A 150 1.91 -22.11 -5.00
CA GLY A 150 0.58 -21.71 -5.48
C GLY A 150 0.57 -20.49 -6.41
N VAL A 151 1.74 -19.94 -6.76
CA VAL A 151 1.88 -19.00 -7.87
C VAL A 151 2.88 -19.55 -8.87
N GLU A 152 2.44 -19.66 -10.12
CA GLU A 152 3.29 -20.12 -11.21
C GLU A 152 4.47 -19.16 -11.39
N ASN A 153 5.67 -19.71 -11.54
CA ASN A 153 6.89 -18.94 -11.67
C ASN A 153 7.87 -19.59 -12.66
N GLU A 154 8.69 -18.74 -13.25
CA GLU A 154 9.71 -19.07 -14.23
C GLU A 154 11.01 -18.37 -13.79
N ILE A 155 12.10 -19.15 -13.69
CA ILE A 155 13.44 -18.59 -13.51
C ILE A 155 13.91 -18.16 -14.90
N LEU A 156 14.05 -16.86 -15.10
CA LEU A 156 14.48 -16.27 -16.35
C LEU A 156 16.00 -16.32 -16.50
N GLU A 157 16.74 -16.11 -15.40
CA GLU A 157 18.20 -16.03 -15.45
C GLU A 157 18.85 -16.20 -14.07
N ASP A 158 20.03 -16.81 -14.05
CA ASP A 158 20.92 -16.85 -12.90
C ASP A 158 21.74 -15.57 -12.81
N LEU A 159 21.72 -14.91 -11.65
CA LEU A 159 22.35 -13.61 -11.44
C LEU A 159 23.52 -13.68 -10.45
N PHE A 160 24.57 -12.92 -10.75
CA PHE A 160 25.63 -12.56 -9.81
C PHE A 160 25.56 -11.05 -9.51
N ILE A 161 25.10 -10.69 -8.29
CA ILE A 161 24.94 -9.30 -7.84
C ILE A 161 25.93 -9.04 -6.70
N PRO A 162 27.15 -8.55 -6.99
CA PRO A 162 28.23 -8.52 -6.01
C PRO A 162 28.16 -7.34 -5.01
N ASP A 163 27.29 -6.36 -5.24
CA ASP A 163 27.22 -5.12 -4.48
C ASP A 163 26.11 -5.09 -3.40
N GLU A 164 25.24 -6.10 -3.30
CA GLU A 164 24.11 -6.09 -2.35
C GLU A 164 24.51 -6.28 -0.89
N ASP A 165 25.55 -7.06 -0.59
CA ASP A 165 25.90 -7.44 0.79
C ASP A 165 26.78 -6.41 1.52
N LYS A 166 27.18 -5.32 0.85
CA LYS A 166 28.26 -4.43 1.32
C LYS A 166 27.87 -3.35 2.33
N ASP A 167 26.59 -3.10 2.57
CA ASP A 167 26.14 -2.05 3.51
C ASP A 167 25.69 -2.63 4.88
N THR A 168 25.62 -3.96 5.07
CA THR A 168 25.06 -4.58 6.31
C THR A 168 26.05 -5.18 7.30
N GLU A 169 27.32 -5.43 6.96
CA GLU A 169 28.25 -6.07 7.93
C GLU A 169 29.64 -5.42 7.92
N LYS A 170 29.89 -4.57 8.92
CA LYS A 170 31.25 -4.19 9.35
C LYS A 170 31.90 -5.26 10.24
N GLY A 171 31.50 -6.52 10.12
CA GLY A 171 31.90 -7.60 11.02
C GLY A 171 32.39 -8.83 10.28
N THR A 172 33.66 -9.19 10.54
CA THR A 172 34.22 -10.55 10.47
C THR A 172 34.33 -11.25 9.09
N SER A 173 35.47 -11.00 8.45
CA SER A 173 36.39 -12.01 7.89
C SER A 173 35.83 -13.12 6.97
N LYS A 174 35.98 -12.90 5.66
CA LYS A 174 36.50 -13.88 4.67
C LYS A 174 37.29 -13.06 3.64
N LYS A 175 38.43 -13.56 3.16
CA LYS A 175 39.34 -12.89 2.19
C LYS A 175 38.54 -12.06 1.18
N SER A 176 38.44 -10.77 1.43
CA SER A 176 37.50 -9.92 0.71
C SER A 176 38.20 -9.43 -0.55
N VAL A 177 37.71 -9.89 -1.70
CA VAL A 177 38.03 -9.27 -2.99
C VAL A 177 37.89 -7.75 -2.82
N PRO A 178 38.92 -6.95 -3.16
CA PRO A 178 38.85 -5.50 -3.00
C PRO A 178 37.63 -4.93 -3.73
N ASP A 179 36.97 -3.94 -3.12
CA ASP A 179 35.79 -3.28 -3.70
C ASP A 179 36.03 -2.79 -5.13
N GLU A 180 37.24 -2.29 -5.39
CA GLU A 180 37.70 -1.85 -6.70
C GLU A 180 37.68 -2.93 -7.78
N VAL A 181 37.93 -4.18 -7.40
CA VAL A 181 37.97 -5.31 -8.33
C VAL A 181 36.53 -5.74 -8.68
N ILE A 182 35.62 -5.73 -7.70
CA ILE A 182 34.18 -5.93 -7.94
C ILE A 182 33.61 -4.82 -8.83
N GLU A 183 34.09 -3.59 -8.65
CA GLU A 183 33.71 -2.46 -9.48
C GLU A 183 34.13 -2.61 -10.92
N ASP A 184 35.41 -2.94 -11.16
CA ASP A 184 35.93 -3.20 -12.50
C ASP A 184 35.14 -4.31 -13.19
N LEU A 185 34.75 -5.35 -12.44
CA LEU A 185 33.92 -6.44 -12.96
C LEU A 185 32.55 -5.94 -13.43
N VAL A 186 31.84 -5.16 -12.60
CA VAL A 186 30.53 -4.62 -12.95
C VAL A 186 30.61 -3.64 -14.12
N ASP A 187 31.65 -2.78 -14.16
CA ASP A 187 31.85 -1.81 -15.24
C ASP A 187 32.19 -2.52 -16.57
N GLU A 188 33.02 -3.57 -16.52
CA GLU A 188 33.33 -4.38 -17.70
C GLU A 188 32.09 -5.15 -18.20
N ALA A 189 31.30 -5.72 -17.29
CA ALA A 189 30.04 -6.38 -17.65
C ALA A 189 29.04 -5.43 -18.31
N LEU A 190 28.93 -4.20 -17.79
CA LEU A 190 28.13 -3.14 -18.42
C LEU A 190 28.70 -2.73 -19.79
N ARG A 191 30.03 -2.74 -19.95
CA ARG A 191 30.68 -2.39 -21.23
C ARG A 191 30.43 -3.44 -22.30
N ILE A 192 30.66 -4.72 -22.01
CA ILE A 192 30.51 -5.81 -23.00
C ILE A 192 29.06 -5.97 -23.45
N THR A 193 28.11 -5.70 -22.57
CA THR A 193 26.67 -5.75 -22.88
C THR A 193 26.12 -4.44 -23.48
N GLY A 194 26.98 -3.45 -23.75
CA GLY A 194 26.57 -2.17 -24.33
C GLY A 194 25.73 -1.27 -23.41
N ASN A 195 25.71 -1.56 -22.11
CA ASN A 195 24.90 -0.88 -21.09
C ASN A 195 25.66 0.17 -20.27
N ILE A 196 26.88 0.50 -20.66
CA ILE A 196 27.65 1.55 -20.00
C ILE A 196 26.98 2.91 -20.20
N GLU A 197 26.69 3.60 -19.09
CA GLU A 197 26.09 4.92 -19.16
C GLU A 197 27.09 5.91 -19.77
N LYS A 198 26.78 6.46 -20.94
CA LYS A 198 27.51 7.59 -21.52
C LYS A 198 27.00 8.88 -20.84
N GLU A 199 27.90 9.72 -20.32
CA GLU A 199 27.54 11.06 -19.84
C GLU A 199 27.61 12.05 -21.01
N GLU A 200 26.74 13.06 -21.03
CA GLU A 200 26.65 14.06 -22.11
C GLU A 200 27.87 15.00 -22.19
N ASN A 201 28.81 14.93 -21.24
CA ASN A 201 29.95 15.87 -21.10
C ASN A 201 31.31 15.21 -20.77
N GLU A 202 31.54 13.94 -21.10
CA GLU A 202 32.87 13.34 -20.92
C GLU A 202 33.45 12.85 -22.26
N SER A 203 34.62 13.39 -22.62
CA SER A 203 35.46 12.92 -23.72
C SER A 203 35.73 11.41 -23.59
N ASN A 204 35.81 10.70 -24.72
CA ASN A 204 35.91 9.24 -24.90
C ASN A 204 37.11 8.51 -24.24
N LEU A 205 37.72 9.05 -23.17
CA LEU A 205 38.82 8.43 -22.46
C LEU A 205 38.41 8.19 -21.00
N VAL A 206 37.72 7.07 -20.75
CA VAL A 206 37.46 6.59 -19.38
C VAL A 206 38.77 6.07 -18.81
N SER A 207 39.58 6.96 -18.24
CA SER A 207 40.74 6.56 -17.44
C SER A 207 40.27 5.94 -16.12
N LYS A 208 40.97 4.93 -15.61
CA LYS A 208 40.75 4.30 -14.28
C LYS A 208 40.67 5.31 -13.11
N SER A 209 41.16 6.54 -13.30
CA SER A 209 41.26 7.57 -12.26
C SER A 209 39.96 8.38 -12.02
N TRP A 210 38.88 8.14 -12.76
CA TRP A 210 37.61 8.88 -12.65
C TRP A 210 36.39 7.94 -12.43
N ARG A 211 36.52 6.94 -11.55
CA ARG A 211 35.37 6.08 -11.21
C ARG A 211 34.24 6.87 -10.53
N ARG A 212 33.00 6.54 -10.88
CA ARG A 212 31.81 7.23 -10.37
C ARG A 212 31.63 7.02 -8.87
N SER A 213 31.54 8.12 -8.10
CA SER A 213 31.19 8.05 -6.68
C SER A 213 29.80 7.45 -6.45
N LYS A 214 29.70 6.55 -5.46
CA LYS A 214 28.42 6.04 -4.94
C LYS A 214 27.59 7.20 -4.38
N TRP A 215 26.29 7.17 -4.60
CA TRP A 215 25.34 8.12 -4.03
C TRP A 215 24.14 7.39 -3.43
N ARG A 216 23.61 7.93 -2.32
CA ARG A 216 22.45 7.36 -1.63
C ARG A 216 21.18 8.02 -2.17
N PRO A 217 20.22 7.25 -2.70
CA PRO A 217 18.92 7.79 -3.07
C PRO A 217 18.19 8.37 -1.85
N SER A 218 17.70 9.59 -1.98
CA SER A 218 17.02 10.34 -0.91
C SER A 218 16.18 11.47 -1.50
N GLY A 219 15.38 12.11 -0.66
CA GLY A 219 14.57 13.24 -1.05
C GLY A 219 13.49 13.58 -0.03
N LYS A 220 12.48 14.32 -0.48
CA LYS A 220 11.39 14.82 0.35
C LYS A 220 10.07 14.80 -0.42
N ILE A 221 9.08 14.09 0.12
CA ILE A 221 7.73 13.99 -0.44
C ILE A 221 6.74 14.72 0.47
N THR A 222 6.12 15.76 -0.06
CA THR A 222 5.21 16.65 0.68
C THR A 222 3.94 16.91 -0.12
N MET A 223 2.91 17.44 0.53
CA MET A 223 1.71 17.92 -0.15
C MET A 223 1.21 19.23 0.43
N HIS A 224 0.42 19.95 -0.37
CA HIS A 224 -0.44 21.03 0.11
C HIS A 224 -1.79 20.44 0.54
N ASP A 225 -2.10 20.58 1.83
CA ASP A 225 -3.39 20.26 2.43
C ASP A 225 -4.25 21.53 2.51
N ASP A 226 -5.53 21.41 2.14
CA ASP A 226 -6.45 22.55 2.03
C ASP A 226 -6.73 23.26 3.37
N ASN A 227 -6.52 22.59 4.49
CA ASN A 227 -6.87 23.09 5.82
C ASN A 227 -5.64 23.43 6.67
N ILE A 228 -4.55 22.67 6.53
CA ILE A 228 -3.36 22.81 7.39
C ILE A 228 -2.08 23.17 6.61
N GLY A 229 -2.20 23.47 5.31
CA GLY A 229 -1.10 23.94 4.49
C GLY A 229 -0.10 22.85 4.12
N ASN A 230 1.19 23.20 4.07
CA ASN A 230 2.21 22.29 3.54
C ASN A 230 2.68 21.28 4.60
N ILE A 231 2.54 19.99 4.28
CA ILE A 231 2.82 18.89 5.20
C ILE A 231 3.68 17.80 4.56
N GLY A 232 4.41 17.07 5.41
CA GLY A 232 5.11 15.85 5.03
C GLY A 232 4.16 14.65 4.98
N ILE A 233 4.35 13.75 4.02
CA ILE A 233 3.57 12.50 3.98
C ILE A 233 4.39 11.42 4.69
N GLU A 234 4.04 11.11 5.93
CA GLU A 234 4.73 10.12 6.76
C GLU A 234 4.45 8.68 6.30
N GLY A 235 5.50 7.85 6.30
CA GLY A 235 5.37 6.40 6.15
C GLY A 235 5.27 5.89 4.72
N LEU A 236 5.50 6.70 3.67
CA LEU A 236 5.56 6.19 2.29
C LEU A 236 6.81 5.33 2.08
N LYS A 237 6.65 4.14 1.47
CA LYS A 237 7.79 3.32 1.04
C LYS A 237 8.29 3.81 -0.31
N ILE A 238 9.48 4.41 -0.33
CA ILE A 238 10.16 4.80 -1.56
C ILE A 238 11.13 3.70 -1.96
N ARG A 239 11.13 3.33 -3.25
CA ARG A 239 12.05 2.36 -3.85
C ARG A 239 12.92 3.06 -4.88
N ALA A 240 14.22 2.78 -4.86
CA ALA A 240 15.16 3.21 -5.88
C ALA A 240 15.84 1.97 -6.46
N ARG A 241 15.73 1.80 -7.78
CA ARG A 241 16.20 0.60 -8.51
C ARG A 241 17.29 0.96 -9.50
N ARG A 242 18.31 0.10 -9.61
CA ARG A 242 19.23 0.02 -10.74
C ARG A 242 19.41 -1.44 -11.10
N TRP A 243 19.05 -1.81 -12.34
CA TRP A 243 19.04 -3.22 -12.77
C TRP A 243 18.25 -4.10 -11.78
N PHE A 244 18.88 -5.11 -11.20
CA PHE A 244 18.27 -6.08 -10.29
C PHE A 244 18.39 -5.67 -8.81
N THR A 245 19.16 -4.64 -8.50
CA THR A 245 19.32 -4.14 -7.12
C THR A 245 18.29 -3.06 -6.79
N THR A 246 17.66 -3.20 -5.63
CA THR A 246 16.70 -2.22 -5.12
C THR A 246 17.01 -1.82 -3.68
N HIS A 247 17.10 -0.51 -3.45
CA HIS A 247 17.15 0.05 -2.10
C HIS A 247 15.85 0.76 -1.77
N THR A 248 15.46 0.72 -0.50
CA THR A 248 14.19 1.27 -0.03
C THR A 248 14.37 2.19 1.16
N GLY A 249 13.47 3.16 1.32
CA GLY A 249 13.43 4.06 2.46
C GLY A 249 11.98 4.42 2.79
N PHE A 250 11.75 4.87 4.02
CA PHE A 250 10.44 5.37 4.44
C PHE A 250 10.51 6.88 4.69
N THR A 251 9.47 7.61 4.32
CA THR A 251 9.35 9.02 4.65
C THR A 251 9.05 9.20 6.14
N ASN A 252 9.69 10.19 6.78
CA ASN A 252 9.42 10.59 8.15
C ASN A 252 8.25 11.60 8.23
N THR A 253 7.97 12.14 9.42
CA THR A 253 6.91 13.15 9.65
C THR A 253 7.08 14.44 8.83
N ARG A 254 8.30 14.77 8.41
CA ARG A 254 8.62 15.91 7.53
C ARG A 254 8.57 15.54 6.04
N GLY A 255 8.27 14.28 5.71
CA GLY A 255 8.27 13.77 4.34
C GLY A 255 9.65 13.40 3.80
N GLU A 256 10.71 13.50 4.61
CA GLU A 256 12.08 13.22 4.19
C GLU A 256 12.36 11.72 4.23
N PHE A 257 13.13 11.21 3.27
CA PHE A 257 13.52 9.80 3.22
C PHE A 257 14.97 9.63 2.76
N SER A 258 15.58 8.53 3.17
CA SER A 258 16.87 8.05 2.68
C SER A 258 16.78 6.54 2.48
N CYS A 259 17.19 6.04 1.31
CA CYS A 259 17.16 4.62 1.04
C CYS A 259 18.33 3.90 1.72
N ASN A 260 18.11 2.63 2.08
CA ASN A 260 19.05 1.76 2.80
C ASN A 260 20.26 1.26 1.97
N GLY A 261 20.69 2.00 0.93
CA GLY A 261 21.83 1.62 0.10
C GLY A 261 22.26 2.70 -0.88
N ARG A 262 23.23 2.41 -1.75
CA ARG A 262 23.85 3.40 -2.65
C ARG A 262 24.10 2.83 -4.04
N PHE A 263 24.06 3.69 -5.07
CA PHE A 263 24.34 3.34 -6.46
C PHE A 263 25.52 4.14 -7.02
N ARG A 264 26.29 3.58 -7.97
CA ARG A 264 27.31 4.32 -8.74
C ARG A 264 26.77 4.97 -10.03
N GLY A 265 25.65 4.50 -10.55
CA GLY A 265 25.03 4.97 -11.79
C GLY A 265 23.65 5.61 -11.60
N LYS A 266 22.92 5.77 -12.70
CA LYS A 266 21.53 6.24 -12.69
C LYS A 266 20.65 5.21 -11.98
N ALA A 267 19.85 5.69 -11.04
CA ALA A 267 18.78 4.91 -10.40
C ALA A 267 17.43 5.52 -10.74
N ARG A 268 16.38 4.70 -10.69
CA ARG A 268 15.00 5.12 -10.92
C ARG A 268 14.21 4.98 -9.62
N TYR A 269 13.52 6.05 -9.22
CA TYR A 269 12.61 5.99 -8.08
C TYR A 269 11.20 5.52 -8.49
N ARG A 270 10.53 4.87 -7.56
CA ARG A 270 9.11 4.53 -7.59
C ARG A 270 8.56 4.52 -6.18
N LEU A 271 7.29 4.85 -6.04
CA LEU A 271 6.49 4.54 -4.86
C LEU A 271 5.16 3.92 -5.30
N ASP A 272 4.61 3.09 -4.44
CA ASP A 272 3.22 2.63 -4.54
C ASP A 272 2.50 3.17 -3.30
N TRP A 273 1.24 3.60 -3.45
CA TRP A 273 0.42 4.11 -2.35
C TRP A 273 -0.08 2.96 -1.46
N GLU A 274 0.84 2.23 -0.84
CA GLU A 274 0.56 1.05 -0.02
C GLU A 274 1.47 0.93 1.21
N ARG A 275 1.00 0.16 2.19
CA ARG A 275 1.76 -0.34 3.34
C ARG A 275 1.36 -1.77 3.64
N TYR A 276 2.02 -2.39 4.61
CA TYR A 276 1.84 -3.81 4.89
C TYR A 276 0.37 -4.24 5.08
N HIS A 277 -0.51 -3.38 5.62
CA HIS A 277 -1.92 -3.70 5.87
C HIS A 277 -2.91 -3.22 4.80
N PHE A 278 -2.55 -2.26 3.96
CA PHE A 278 -3.46 -1.67 2.98
C PHE A 278 -2.75 -1.25 1.69
N ALA A 279 -3.46 -1.23 0.57
CA ALA A 279 -2.98 -0.71 -0.71
C ALA A 279 -4.07 0.11 -1.41
N LEU A 280 -3.71 1.28 -1.94
CA LEU A 280 -4.62 2.09 -2.74
C LEU A 280 -4.66 1.58 -4.18
N ARG A 281 -5.83 1.73 -4.79
CA ARG A 281 -6.06 1.47 -6.21
C ARG A 281 -6.53 2.75 -6.90
N SER A 282 -6.05 3.00 -8.11
CA SER A 282 -6.61 4.03 -9.01
C SER A 282 -7.95 3.50 -9.55
N GLY A 283 -9.01 3.70 -8.77
CA GLY A 283 -10.31 3.07 -8.98
C GLY A 283 -10.38 1.60 -8.55
N GLY A 284 -10.81 0.71 -9.45
CA GLY A 284 -11.24 -0.65 -9.12
C GLY A 284 -10.13 -1.70 -8.95
N PHE A 285 -9.19 -1.77 -9.90
CA PHE A 285 -8.22 -2.89 -10.00
C PHE A 285 -6.75 -2.46 -10.07
N SER A 286 -6.45 -1.32 -10.69
CA SER A 286 -5.07 -0.86 -10.90
C SER A 286 -4.45 -0.31 -9.62
N SER A 287 -3.17 -0.62 -9.39
CA SER A 287 -2.40 -0.06 -8.28
C SER A 287 -2.25 1.46 -8.46
N ALA A 288 -2.44 2.23 -7.39
CA ALA A 288 -2.08 3.64 -7.39
C ALA A 288 -0.56 3.76 -7.20
N GLU A 289 0.16 4.15 -8.25
CA GLU A 289 1.63 4.19 -8.26
C GLU A 289 2.15 5.55 -8.71
N LYS A 290 3.38 5.89 -8.33
CA LYS A 290 4.07 7.06 -8.86
C LYS A 290 5.53 6.75 -9.17
N LYS A 291 5.95 7.21 -10.34
CA LYS A 291 7.37 7.24 -10.73
C LYS A 291 8.02 8.54 -10.36
N GLY A 292 9.24 8.43 -9.85
CA GLY A 292 10.10 9.57 -9.60
C GLY A 292 11.13 9.78 -10.71
N PRO A 293 12.06 10.73 -10.52
CA PRO A 293 13.12 10.99 -11.50
C PRO A 293 14.00 9.75 -11.72
N ARG A 294 14.55 9.62 -12.93
CA ARG A 294 15.68 8.73 -13.20
C ARG A 294 16.93 9.57 -13.41
N GLY A 295 17.99 9.23 -12.70
CA GLY A 295 19.26 9.94 -12.85
C GLY A 295 20.29 9.52 -11.81
N ARG A 296 21.51 10.00 -11.99
CA ARG A 296 22.60 9.90 -11.02
C ARG A 296 22.52 11.11 -10.10
N LYS A 297 22.66 10.91 -8.79
CA LYS A 297 22.58 11.97 -7.77
C LYS A 297 21.34 12.88 -7.91
N LYS A 298 20.25 12.35 -8.46
CA LYS A 298 18.96 13.06 -8.53
C LYS A 298 18.18 12.76 -7.25
N TYR A 299 18.04 13.76 -6.39
CA TYR A 299 17.16 13.67 -5.23
C TYR A 299 15.70 13.74 -5.68
N TRP A 300 14.81 12.94 -5.09
CA TRP A 300 13.39 13.02 -5.39
C TRP A 300 12.68 13.95 -4.41
N ASN A 301 12.64 15.24 -4.76
CA ASN A 301 11.86 16.24 -4.05
C ASN A 301 10.56 16.45 -4.82
N TRP A 302 9.43 16.06 -4.22
CA TRP A 302 8.11 16.19 -4.85
C TRP A 302 7.14 16.84 -3.88
N HIS A 303 6.58 17.97 -4.32
CA HIS A 303 5.52 18.68 -3.62
C HIS A 303 4.23 18.54 -4.42
N ILE A 304 3.21 17.93 -3.81
CA ILE A 304 1.93 17.61 -4.44
C ILE A 304 0.93 18.71 -4.12
N THR A 305 0.47 19.45 -5.13
CA THR A 305 -0.45 20.58 -4.93
C THR A 305 -1.88 20.31 -5.37
N SER A 306 -2.09 19.37 -6.31
CA SER A 306 -3.40 19.08 -6.90
C SER A 306 -3.43 17.69 -7.56
N GLY A 307 -4.59 17.33 -8.13
CA GLY A 307 -4.79 16.13 -8.95
C GLY A 307 -4.91 14.83 -8.14
N GLU A 308 -4.87 13.70 -8.86
CA GLU A 308 -5.08 12.35 -8.31
C GLU A 308 -4.11 12.01 -7.18
N HIS A 309 -2.85 12.45 -7.29
CA HIS A 309 -1.87 12.18 -6.25
C HIS A 309 -2.10 12.96 -4.96
N LYS A 310 -2.73 14.14 -5.01
CA LYS A 310 -3.18 14.83 -3.78
C LYS A 310 -4.25 14.00 -3.09
N TYR A 311 -5.20 13.49 -3.88
CA TYR A 311 -6.27 12.62 -3.39
C TYR A 311 -5.74 11.31 -2.80
N TYR A 312 -4.82 10.63 -3.49
CA TYR A 312 -4.18 9.42 -2.99
C TYR A 312 -3.35 9.67 -1.73
N ALA A 313 -2.66 10.82 -1.66
CA ALA A 313 -1.91 11.22 -0.47
C ALA A 313 -2.81 11.37 0.75
N THR A 314 -3.97 12.02 0.60
CA THR A 314 -4.92 12.23 1.69
C THR A 314 -5.53 10.90 2.17
N ILE A 315 -5.98 10.04 1.25
CA ILE A 315 -6.48 8.70 1.59
C ILE A 315 -5.40 7.88 2.29
N PHE A 316 -4.17 7.90 1.77
CA PHE A 316 -3.03 7.20 2.37
C PHE A 316 -2.76 7.70 3.79
N ARG A 317 -2.78 9.02 4.04
CA ARG A 317 -2.56 9.60 5.37
C ARG A 317 -3.62 9.13 6.38
N ALA A 318 -4.90 9.13 5.99
CA ALA A 318 -5.99 8.64 6.84
C ALA A 318 -5.85 7.15 7.16
N ALA A 319 -5.59 6.32 6.14
CA ALA A 319 -5.32 4.90 6.34
C ALA A 319 -4.08 4.66 7.20
N TYR A 320 -3.00 5.41 6.98
CA TYR A 320 -1.77 5.32 7.76
C TYR A 320 -2.00 5.68 9.24
N HIS A 321 -2.76 6.74 9.52
CA HIS A 321 -3.17 7.09 10.88
C HIS A 321 -3.91 5.92 11.53
N TYR A 322 -4.98 5.44 10.90
CA TYR A 322 -5.82 4.41 11.50
C TYR A 322 -5.14 3.04 11.59
N TYR A 323 -4.10 2.74 10.80
CA TYR A 323 -3.36 1.48 10.94
C TYR A 323 -2.13 1.55 11.85
N TYR A 324 -1.40 2.66 11.82
CA TYR A 324 -0.02 2.71 12.33
C TYR A 324 0.25 3.82 13.35
N LYS A 325 -0.58 4.85 13.47
CA LYS A 325 -0.41 5.92 14.47
C LYS A 325 -1.31 5.71 15.69
N ASN A 326 -1.22 6.57 16.69
CA ASN A 326 -2.16 6.56 17.83
C ASN A 326 -3.60 6.69 17.31
N ASN A 327 -4.47 5.74 17.62
CA ASN A 327 -5.88 5.75 17.25
C ASN A 327 -6.80 5.65 18.49
N LYS A 328 -6.34 6.18 19.63
CA LYS A 328 -7.09 6.20 20.90
C LYS A 328 -7.46 4.81 21.44
N GLY A 329 -6.69 3.79 21.07
CA GLY A 329 -6.90 2.40 21.49
C GLY A 329 -7.98 1.65 20.71
N LEU A 330 -8.56 2.24 19.66
CA LEU A 330 -9.53 1.58 18.79
C LEU A 330 -8.94 0.29 18.18
N ARG A 331 -9.82 -0.68 17.88
CA ARG A 331 -9.42 -1.83 17.06
C ARG A 331 -9.05 -1.33 15.68
N ARG A 332 -8.04 -1.97 15.09
CA ARG A 332 -7.58 -1.65 13.74
C ARG A 332 -8.51 -2.30 12.72
N PRO A 333 -8.70 -1.67 11.55
CA PRO A 333 -9.36 -2.35 10.43
C PRO A 333 -8.60 -3.64 10.07
N PRO A 334 -9.23 -4.63 9.39
CA PRO A 334 -8.62 -5.94 9.34
C PRO A 334 -7.30 -5.93 8.60
N LYS A 335 -6.30 -6.50 9.28
CA LYS A 335 -4.89 -6.48 8.90
C LYS A 335 -4.55 -7.58 7.91
N ASN A 336 -3.59 -7.29 7.05
CA ASN A 336 -2.87 -8.31 6.28
C ASN A 336 -2.20 -9.32 7.23
N SER A 337 -2.26 -10.61 6.89
CA SER A 337 -1.67 -11.72 7.66
C SER A 337 -1.52 -12.96 6.76
N PHE A 338 -1.04 -14.08 7.32
CA PHE A 338 -0.91 -15.32 6.54
C PHE A 338 -2.21 -15.79 5.88
N TRP A 339 -3.36 -15.59 6.54
CA TRP A 339 -4.67 -16.02 6.01
C TRP A 339 -5.55 -14.86 5.50
N ARG A 340 -5.03 -13.63 5.46
CA ARG A 340 -5.80 -12.43 5.08
C ARG A 340 -4.96 -11.49 4.23
N THR A 341 -5.52 -10.97 3.14
CA THR A 341 -4.84 -10.03 2.25
C THR A 341 -4.87 -8.59 2.80
N GLN A 342 -4.06 -7.71 2.21
CA GLN A 342 -4.15 -6.26 2.42
C GLN A 342 -5.56 -5.74 2.11
N ILE A 343 -6.05 -4.76 2.88
CA ILE A 343 -7.23 -3.98 2.45
C ILE A 343 -6.91 -3.24 1.17
N LYS A 344 -7.81 -3.33 0.20
CA LYS A 344 -7.77 -2.53 -1.01
C LYS A 344 -8.71 -1.33 -0.85
N ILE A 345 -8.17 -0.13 -1.03
CA ILE A 345 -8.91 1.14 -0.94
C ILE A 345 -8.92 1.75 -2.34
N GLY A 346 -10.09 1.77 -2.98
CA GLY A 346 -10.26 2.35 -4.31
C GLY A 346 -10.48 3.85 -4.22
N ALA A 347 -9.60 4.61 -4.85
CA ALA A 347 -9.73 6.05 -5.00
C ALA A 347 -10.39 6.34 -6.36
N PHE A 348 -11.70 6.56 -6.36
CA PHE A 348 -12.48 6.81 -7.57
C PHE A 348 -12.58 8.31 -7.84
N THR A 349 -12.17 8.71 -9.05
CA THR A 349 -12.21 10.11 -9.50
C THR A 349 -13.57 10.52 -10.06
N GLN A 350 -14.45 9.55 -10.32
CA GLN A 350 -15.84 9.78 -10.69
C GLN A 350 -16.63 10.20 -9.45
N THR A 351 -17.30 11.33 -9.53
CA THR A 351 -18.32 11.72 -8.56
C THR A 351 -19.51 10.79 -8.71
N LYS A 352 -19.99 10.21 -7.62
CA LYS A 352 -21.26 9.51 -7.56
C LYS A 352 -22.20 10.37 -6.71
N ASP A 353 -23.41 10.65 -7.20
CA ASP A 353 -24.44 11.44 -6.50
C ASP A 353 -24.48 11.13 -4.99
N ASP A 354 -24.75 12.13 -4.13
CA ASP A 354 -24.96 12.08 -2.67
C ASP A 354 -24.04 11.17 -1.79
N LYS A 355 -23.00 10.54 -2.36
CA LYS A 355 -22.16 9.53 -1.70
C LYS A 355 -20.68 9.88 -1.84
N SER A 356 -20.06 10.30 -0.75
CA SER A 356 -18.61 10.56 -0.70
C SER A 356 -17.76 9.27 -0.54
N GLY A 357 -18.36 8.17 -0.09
CA GLY A 357 -17.69 6.89 0.14
C GLY A 357 -18.69 5.72 0.21
N ALA A 358 -18.17 4.51 0.09
CA ALA A 358 -18.93 3.29 0.33
C ALA A 358 -18.00 2.16 0.80
N HIS A 359 -18.35 1.55 1.93
CA HIS A 359 -17.80 0.27 2.36
C HIS A 359 -18.74 -0.87 1.94
N SER A 360 -18.18 -1.92 1.35
CA SER A 360 -18.89 -3.17 1.10
C SER A 360 -18.39 -4.28 2.03
N THR A 361 -19.32 -5.07 2.57
CA THR A 361 -19.08 -6.19 3.50
C THR A 361 -18.50 -7.44 2.82
N VAL A 362 -17.83 -7.27 1.67
CA VAL A 362 -17.41 -8.37 0.81
C VAL A 362 -16.29 -9.19 1.46
N TRP A 363 -16.41 -10.51 1.32
CA TRP A 363 -15.41 -11.48 1.73
C TRP A 363 -14.05 -11.19 1.07
N ARG A 364 -13.02 -11.01 1.89
CA ARG A 364 -11.67 -10.59 1.47
C ARG A 364 -10.82 -11.68 0.85
N ALA A 365 -11.35 -12.90 0.71
CA ALA A 365 -10.54 -13.92 0.09
C ALA A 365 -10.30 -13.56 -1.36
N PHE A 366 -9.10 -13.89 -1.80
CA PHE A 366 -8.63 -13.71 -3.17
C PHE A 366 -8.35 -12.26 -3.61
N GLY A 367 -8.46 -11.24 -2.76
CA GLY A 367 -8.00 -9.86 -3.07
C GLY A 367 -8.74 -9.12 -4.20
N LEU A 368 -9.66 -9.78 -4.91
CA LEU A 368 -10.41 -9.27 -6.06
C LEU A 368 -11.37 -8.13 -5.68
N SER A 369 -11.87 -8.11 -4.44
CA SER A 369 -12.75 -7.04 -3.95
C SER A 369 -11.97 -5.76 -3.61
N THR A 370 -12.53 -4.61 -3.96
CA THR A 370 -12.17 -3.30 -3.39
C THR A 370 -13.23 -2.97 -2.32
N PRO A 371 -13.06 -3.45 -1.07
CA PRO A 371 -14.10 -3.35 -0.05
C PRO A 371 -14.32 -1.92 0.43
N ILE A 372 -13.37 -1.02 0.20
CA ILE A 372 -13.51 0.40 0.54
C ILE A 372 -13.38 1.19 -0.75
N LYS A 373 -14.43 1.94 -1.10
CA LYS A 373 -14.49 2.81 -2.27
C LYS A 373 -14.67 4.25 -1.79
N ILE A 374 -13.78 5.15 -2.17
CA ILE A 374 -13.87 6.58 -1.87
C ILE A 374 -14.22 7.32 -3.17
N TYR A 375 -15.24 8.17 -3.15
CA TYR A 375 -15.80 8.91 -4.29
C TYR A 375 -15.74 10.43 -4.07
N ALA A 376 -14.73 10.89 -3.31
CA ALA A 376 -14.62 12.24 -2.78
C ALA A 376 -13.52 13.07 -3.48
N TYR A 377 -13.25 12.80 -4.76
CA TYR A 377 -12.10 13.40 -5.46
C TYR A 377 -12.11 14.94 -5.49
N SER A 378 -13.30 15.53 -5.59
CA SER A 378 -13.49 16.99 -5.61
C SER A 378 -13.57 17.63 -4.22
N ASN A 379 -13.49 16.85 -3.15
CA ASN A 379 -13.63 17.34 -1.78
C ASN A 379 -12.29 17.88 -1.24
N THR A 380 -12.37 18.69 -0.18
CA THR A 380 -11.17 19.16 0.55
C THR A 380 -10.40 18.01 1.19
N SER A 381 -9.11 18.24 1.48
CA SER A 381 -8.24 17.28 2.15
C SER A 381 -8.83 16.79 3.48
N GLN A 382 -9.39 17.68 4.31
CA GLN A 382 -10.07 17.29 5.55
C GLN A 382 -11.27 16.36 5.29
N GLN A 383 -12.12 16.66 4.31
CA GLN A 383 -13.30 15.83 3.99
C GLN A 383 -12.92 14.45 3.45
N VAL A 384 -11.92 14.37 2.57
CA VAL A 384 -11.41 13.08 2.05
C VAL A 384 -10.82 12.25 3.18
N TYR A 385 -10.06 12.89 4.07
CA TYR A 385 -9.48 12.24 5.24
C TYR A 385 -10.57 11.66 6.15
N ALA A 386 -11.55 12.49 6.50
CA ALA A 386 -12.68 12.11 7.36
C ALA A 386 -13.49 10.95 6.76
N THR A 387 -13.85 11.05 5.48
CA THR A 387 -14.55 9.99 4.75
C THR A 387 -13.76 8.68 4.77
N THR A 388 -12.44 8.75 4.56
CA THR A 388 -11.58 7.55 4.59
C THR A 388 -11.57 6.90 5.98
N ILE A 389 -11.53 7.70 7.06
CA ILE A 389 -11.65 7.19 8.43
C ILE A 389 -13.02 6.54 8.66
N HIS A 390 -14.12 7.16 8.21
CA HIS A 390 -15.49 6.64 8.32
C HIS A 390 -15.59 5.24 7.70
N GLU A 391 -15.15 5.07 6.45
CA GLU A 391 -15.21 3.77 5.79
C GLU A 391 -14.27 2.72 6.43
N LEU A 392 -13.12 3.15 6.95
CA LEU A 392 -12.23 2.26 7.72
C LEU A 392 -12.84 1.88 9.08
N ALA A 393 -13.69 2.73 9.66
CA ALA A 393 -14.40 2.42 10.90
C ALA A 393 -15.46 1.34 10.68
N HIS A 394 -16.19 1.40 9.56
CA HIS A 394 -17.06 0.31 9.11
C HIS A 394 -16.27 -0.99 8.93
N ALA A 395 -15.13 -0.93 8.23
CA ALA A 395 -14.29 -2.11 8.03
C ALA A 395 -13.74 -2.68 9.36
N SER A 396 -13.42 -1.81 10.33
CA SER A 396 -13.01 -2.22 11.69
C SER A 396 -14.16 -2.88 12.44
N HIS A 397 -15.36 -2.30 12.39
CA HIS A 397 -16.56 -2.86 13.03
C HIS A 397 -16.89 -4.25 12.47
N TRP A 398 -16.87 -4.41 11.15
CA TRP A 398 -17.01 -5.72 10.51
C TRP A 398 -15.93 -6.74 10.95
N ASN A 399 -14.71 -6.28 11.28
CA ASN A 399 -13.66 -7.15 11.81
C ASN A 399 -13.96 -7.68 13.21
N MET A 400 -14.70 -6.92 14.02
CA MET A 400 -14.99 -7.25 15.41
C MET A 400 -15.94 -8.44 15.48
N ASP A 401 -17.01 -8.39 14.69
CA ASP A 401 -17.93 -9.52 14.51
C ASP A 401 -18.62 -9.42 13.14
N LYS A 402 -18.30 -10.36 12.24
CA LYS A 402 -18.83 -10.35 10.86
C LYS A 402 -20.30 -10.71 10.78
N SER A 403 -20.74 -11.66 11.62
CA SER A 403 -22.12 -12.13 11.59
C SER A 403 -23.03 -11.06 12.15
N ASP A 404 -22.65 -10.51 13.30
CA ASP A 404 -23.46 -9.49 13.94
C ASP A 404 -23.46 -8.20 13.14
N PHE A 405 -22.32 -7.81 12.54
CA PHE A 405 -22.27 -6.62 11.69
C PHE A 405 -23.30 -6.68 10.57
N ASN A 406 -23.47 -7.81 9.87
CA ASN A 406 -24.43 -7.87 8.78
C ASN A 406 -25.86 -7.59 9.26
N ASP A 407 -26.23 -8.13 10.42
CA ASP A 407 -27.56 -7.96 11.04
C ASP A 407 -27.73 -6.65 11.82
N THR A 408 -26.66 -5.88 12.05
CA THR A 408 -26.72 -4.64 12.81
C THR A 408 -27.49 -3.56 12.06
N GLU A 409 -28.36 -2.83 12.78
CA GLU A 409 -29.11 -1.68 12.27
C GLU A 409 -28.16 -0.65 11.62
N SER A 410 -28.52 -0.13 10.44
CA SER A 410 -27.71 0.87 9.73
C SER A 410 -27.39 2.08 10.62
N LYS A 411 -28.34 2.48 11.45
CA LYS A 411 -28.16 3.57 12.42
C LYS A 411 -27.00 3.33 13.39
N VAL A 412 -26.87 2.12 13.93
CA VAL A 412 -25.76 1.76 14.82
C VAL A 412 -24.44 1.79 14.05
N LYS A 413 -24.41 1.21 12.83
CA LYS A 413 -23.22 1.20 11.97
C LYS A 413 -22.73 2.63 11.66
N GLU A 414 -23.63 3.47 11.14
CA GLU A 414 -23.30 4.82 10.69
C GLU A 414 -22.98 5.77 11.85
N SER A 415 -23.72 5.70 12.95
CA SER A 415 -23.45 6.54 14.13
C SER A 415 -22.13 6.17 14.80
N TRP A 416 -21.77 4.88 14.83
CA TRP A 416 -20.45 4.45 15.28
C TRP A 416 -19.34 4.98 14.37
N ALA A 417 -19.48 4.79 13.05
CA ALA A 417 -18.48 5.25 12.09
C ALA A 417 -18.29 6.79 12.13
N ARG A 418 -19.38 7.54 12.33
CA ARG A 418 -19.35 9.01 12.50
C ARG A 418 -18.57 9.43 13.74
N GLY A 419 -18.73 8.72 14.86
CA GLY A 419 -17.96 8.97 16.07
C GLY A 419 -16.46 8.75 15.91
N VAL A 420 -16.07 7.68 15.20
CA VAL A 420 -14.67 7.40 14.88
C VAL A 420 -14.10 8.42 13.89
N GLU A 421 -14.88 8.81 12.87
CA GLU A 421 -14.56 9.89 11.94
C GLU A 421 -14.21 11.17 12.69
N TRP A 422 -15.08 11.61 13.61
CA TRP A 422 -14.83 12.77 14.45
C TRP A 422 -13.57 12.61 15.31
N GLU A 423 -13.48 11.53 16.09
CA GLU A 423 -12.41 11.36 17.09
C GLU A 423 -11.01 11.29 16.46
N LEU A 424 -10.85 10.60 15.33
CA LEU A 424 -9.54 10.48 14.69
C LEU A 424 -9.24 11.65 13.76
N THR A 425 -10.23 12.21 13.06
CA THR A 425 -9.97 13.34 12.15
C THR A 425 -9.60 14.60 12.94
N ARG A 426 -10.21 14.85 14.11
CA ARG A 426 -9.88 16.02 14.95
C ARG A 426 -8.46 15.98 15.53
N MET A 427 -7.82 14.81 15.58
CA MET A 427 -6.41 14.69 15.98
C MET A 427 -5.45 15.27 14.92
N GLU A 428 -5.85 15.28 13.65
CA GLU A 428 -5.06 15.86 12.55
C GLU A 428 -5.55 17.27 12.20
N TYR A 429 -6.87 17.50 12.27
CA TYR A 429 -7.52 18.76 11.95
C TYR A 429 -8.25 19.28 13.19
N PHE A 430 -7.56 20.08 14.01
CA PHE A 430 -8.07 20.54 15.31
C PHE A 430 -9.48 21.15 15.27
N GLY A 431 -9.82 21.89 14.20
CA GLY A 431 -11.14 22.51 14.02
C GLY A 431 -12.20 21.61 13.36
N TYR A 432 -11.97 20.30 13.22
CA TYR A 432 -12.93 19.40 12.57
C TYR A 432 -14.11 19.07 13.50
N ARG A 433 -15.29 19.55 13.12
CA ARG A 433 -16.52 19.42 13.92
C ARG A 433 -17.26 18.09 13.78
N GLY A 434 -16.86 17.22 12.84
CA GLY A 434 -17.59 15.99 12.50
C GLY A 434 -18.39 16.11 11.20
N GLY A 435 -18.82 14.95 10.67
CA GLY A 435 -19.62 14.85 9.45
C GLY A 435 -21.05 15.36 9.62
N SER A 436 -21.82 15.48 8.53
CA SER A 436 -23.21 15.94 8.59
C SER A 436 -24.13 14.94 9.30
N THR A 437 -25.06 15.51 10.07
CA THR A 437 -26.08 14.79 10.83
C THR A 437 -27.29 14.56 9.94
N TYR A 438 -27.69 13.29 9.77
CA TYR A 438 -28.86 12.89 8.99
C TYR A 438 -29.66 11.85 9.77
N MET A 439 -30.58 12.33 10.60
CA MET A 439 -31.38 11.46 11.45
C MET A 439 -32.38 10.62 10.64
N PRO A 440 -32.68 9.39 11.10
CA PRO A 440 -32.13 8.76 12.29
C PRO A 440 -30.80 8.02 12.04
N LYS A 441 -30.24 8.02 10.83
CA LYS A 441 -29.15 7.10 10.45
C LYS A 441 -27.75 7.58 10.86
N TYR A 442 -27.40 8.81 10.55
CA TYR A 442 -26.09 9.40 10.82
C TYR A 442 -26.21 10.37 11.99
N THR A 443 -26.09 9.85 13.20
CA THR A 443 -26.22 10.64 14.44
C THR A 443 -24.85 11.00 15.03
N GLN A 444 -24.84 11.92 15.99
CA GLN A 444 -23.63 12.30 16.72
C GLN A 444 -23.60 11.70 18.13
N VAL A 445 -24.39 10.65 18.40
CA VAL A 445 -24.49 10.04 19.74
C VAL A 445 -23.13 9.69 20.35
N VAL A 446 -22.13 9.35 19.53
CA VAL A 446 -20.79 9.00 20.01
C VAL A 446 -19.97 10.25 20.37
N VAL A 447 -20.20 11.35 19.67
CA VAL A 447 -19.60 12.66 19.96
C VAL A 447 -20.10 13.14 21.33
N ASP A 448 -21.42 13.22 21.49
CA ASP A 448 -22.15 13.60 22.73
C ASP A 448 -21.90 12.65 23.92
N MET A 449 -21.24 11.50 23.73
CA MET A 449 -20.81 10.65 24.84
C MET A 449 -19.39 10.97 25.31
N ILE A 450 -18.59 11.64 24.47
CA ILE A 450 -17.15 11.86 24.65
C ILE A 450 -16.84 13.32 24.95
N ASP A 451 -17.49 14.25 24.27
CA ASP A 451 -17.25 15.69 24.44
C ASP A 451 -17.74 16.21 25.79
N LEU A 452 -17.57 17.51 25.98
CA LEU A 452 -18.09 18.22 27.14
C LEU A 452 -19.30 19.05 26.68
N PRO A 453 -20.42 19.09 27.45
CA PRO A 453 -21.61 19.87 27.10
C PRO A 453 -21.34 21.38 26.95
N SER A 454 -20.22 21.87 27.48
CA SER A 454 -19.77 23.25 27.33
C SER A 454 -19.10 23.54 25.98
N GLU A 455 -18.87 22.55 25.13
CA GLU A 455 -18.16 22.64 23.85
C GLU A 455 -19.10 22.71 22.63
N LEU A 456 -20.28 23.33 22.78
CA LEU A 456 -21.37 23.39 21.79
C LEU A 456 -20.94 23.84 20.37
N ASP A 457 -19.94 24.73 20.26
CA ASP A 457 -19.45 25.22 18.97
C ASP A 457 -18.28 24.41 18.37
N SER A 458 -17.75 23.43 19.11
CA SER A 458 -16.56 22.68 18.72
C SER A 458 -16.85 21.46 17.84
N ASN A 459 -18.08 20.99 17.84
CA ASN A 459 -18.51 19.77 17.16
C ASN A 459 -19.94 19.90 16.62
N ARG A 460 -20.53 18.81 16.12
CA ARG A 460 -21.88 18.78 15.52
C ARG A 460 -22.92 18.06 16.40
N GLY A 461 -22.57 17.80 17.66
CA GLY A 461 -23.42 17.22 18.68
C GLY A 461 -24.68 18.02 18.96
N SER A 462 -25.47 17.56 19.92
CA SER A 462 -26.73 18.22 20.28
C SER A 462 -26.47 19.62 20.85
N GLU A 463 -26.96 20.66 20.19
CA GLU A 463 -26.92 22.04 20.72
C GLU A 463 -27.91 22.25 21.89
N ILE A 464 -28.76 21.26 22.16
CA ILE A 464 -29.73 21.28 23.26
C ILE A 464 -29.05 20.68 24.50
N LEU A 465 -28.60 21.55 25.41
CA LEU A 465 -27.91 21.18 26.66
C LEU A 465 -28.66 20.14 27.50
N SER A 466 -29.99 20.13 27.50
CA SER A 466 -30.77 19.12 28.24
C SER A 466 -30.74 17.72 27.60
N GLN A 467 -30.26 17.62 26.36
CA GLN A 467 -30.15 16.41 25.56
C GLN A 467 -28.68 16.00 25.34
N ASP A 468 -27.75 16.92 25.57
CA ASP A 468 -26.29 16.74 25.53
C ASP A 468 -25.68 16.71 26.94
N ASP A 469 -26.21 15.88 27.83
CA ASP A 469 -25.82 15.86 29.25
C ASP A 469 -25.04 14.58 29.62
N VAL A 470 -24.46 13.92 28.62
CA VAL A 470 -23.61 12.73 28.76
C VAL A 470 -22.17 13.15 28.47
N GLN A 471 -21.21 12.65 29.25
CA GLN A 471 -19.79 12.95 29.02
C GLN A 471 -18.89 11.91 29.69
N GLY A 472 -17.60 11.95 29.34
CA GLY A 472 -16.56 11.19 30.04
C GLY A 472 -16.47 9.72 29.64
N TYR A 473 -17.13 9.31 28.55
CA TYR A 473 -16.80 8.03 27.92
C TYR A 473 -15.61 8.23 26.98
N THR A 474 -14.79 7.19 26.87
CA THR A 474 -13.75 7.12 25.83
C THR A 474 -14.31 6.41 24.60
N ILE A 475 -13.80 6.76 23.42
CA ILE A 475 -14.15 6.05 22.17
C ILE A 475 -13.91 4.54 22.28
N ARG A 476 -12.89 4.14 23.04
CA ARG A 476 -12.56 2.73 23.31
C ARG A 476 -13.65 2.02 24.10
N GLN A 477 -14.16 2.65 25.17
CA GLN A 477 -15.23 2.08 25.97
C GLN A 477 -16.49 1.88 25.11
N ILE A 478 -16.82 2.87 24.28
CA ILE A 478 -17.95 2.83 23.36
C ILE A 478 -17.80 1.70 22.33
N GLU A 479 -16.59 1.50 21.75
CA GLU A 479 -16.28 0.37 20.84
C GLU A 479 -16.49 -0.99 21.53
N ASP A 480 -15.99 -1.13 22.76
CA ASP A 480 -16.10 -2.38 23.51
C ASP A 480 -17.53 -2.72 23.90
N ALA A 481 -18.39 -1.70 24.07
CA ALA A 481 -19.82 -1.88 24.26
C ALA A 481 -20.58 -2.13 22.94
N LEU A 482 -20.01 -1.81 21.78
CA LEU A 482 -20.61 -2.09 20.49
C LEU A 482 -20.52 -3.57 20.10
N MET A 483 -19.49 -4.27 20.58
CA MET A 483 -19.29 -5.70 20.29
C MET A 483 -20.54 -6.54 20.58
N HIS A 484 -20.95 -7.33 19.59
CA HIS A 484 -22.12 -8.21 19.62
C HIS A 484 -23.45 -7.49 19.88
N LYS A 485 -23.56 -6.23 19.49
CA LYS A 485 -24.81 -5.44 19.58
C LYS A 485 -25.29 -5.07 18.20
N LYS A 486 -26.54 -5.48 17.92
CA LYS A 486 -27.19 -5.31 16.63
C LYS A 486 -28.15 -4.12 16.60
N THR A 487 -28.72 -3.76 17.74
CA THR A 487 -29.79 -2.76 17.84
C THR A 487 -29.38 -1.55 18.67
N TRP A 488 -29.97 -0.40 18.36
CA TRP A 488 -29.73 0.87 19.05
C TRP A 488 -29.82 0.77 20.57
N ASN A 489 -30.93 0.20 21.07
CA ASN A 489 -31.16 0.03 22.51
C ASN A 489 -30.25 -1.04 23.13
N SER A 490 -29.89 -2.08 22.39
CA SER A 490 -28.96 -3.10 22.89
C SER A 490 -27.57 -2.51 23.11
N TRP A 491 -27.11 -1.66 22.19
CA TRP A 491 -25.84 -0.96 22.32
C TRP A 491 -25.82 -0.03 23.53
N ARG A 492 -26.83 0.84 23.66
CA ARG A 492 -27.02 1.71 24.84
C ARG A 492 -26.96 0.93 26.15
N ASN A 493 -27.77 -0.11 26.27
CA ASN A 493 -27.87 -0.90 27.49
C ASN A 493 -26.53 -1.59 27.79
N ASN A 494 -25.77 -2.00 26.77
CA ASN A 494 -24.45 -2.58 26.97
C ASN A 494 -23.42 -1.55 27.46
N ILE A 495 -23.48 -0.29 26.99
CA ILE A 495 -22.65 0.81 27.52
C ILE A 495 -22.94 1.00 29.01
N LYS A 496 -24.24 1.12 29.37
CA LYS A 496 -24.69 1.22 30.76
C LYS A 496 -24.16 0.06 31.60
N ASN A 497 -24.25 -1.17 31.12
CA ASN A 497 -23.90 -2.34 31.91
C ASN A 497 -22.39 -2.53 32.07
N LYS A 498 -21.59 -2.17 31.07
CA LYS A 498 -20.13 -2.38 31.09
C LYS A 498 -19.36 -1.34 31.88
N TYR A 499 -19.83 -0.09 31.92
CA TYR A 499 -19.05 1.01 32.47
C TYR A 499 -19.79 1.74 33.58
N ASN A 500 -19.06 2.03 34.65
CA ASN A 500 -19.50 2.99 35.65
C ASN A 500 -18.99 4.38 35.22
N ASN A 501 -19.92 5.28 34.94
CA ASN A 501 -19.66 6.65 34.52
C ASN A 501 -20.74 7.53 35.17
N GLU A 502 -20.37 8.72 35.62
CA GLU A 502 -21.23 9.64 36.39
C GLU A 502 -22.48 10.06 35.62
N THR A 503 -22.41 10.11 34.29
CA THR A 503 -23.52 10.49 33.40
C THR A 503 -24.30 9.30 32.83
N LYS A 504 -23.99 8.06 33.24
CA LYS A 504 -24.65 6.83 32.75
C LYS A 504 -26.18 6.87 32.79
N ASN A 505 -26.78 7.50 33.80
CA ASN A 505 -28.24 7.56 33.96
C ASN A 505 -28.91 8.44 32.89
N LYS A 506 -28.14 9.25 32.16
CA LYS A 506 -28.61 10.16 31.11
C LYS A 506 -28.52 9.56 29.71
N LEU A 507 -27.90 8.38 29.55
CA LEU A 507 -27.80 7.66 28.27
C LEU A 507 -29.15 7.34 27.63
N ASP A 508 -30.20 7.11 28.42
CA ASP A 508 -31.54 6.85 27.87
C ASP A 508 -32.10 8.10 27.17
N ALA A 509 -31.92 9.28 27.76
CA ALA A 509 -32.35 10.55 27.16
C ALA A 509 -31.57 10.86 25.88
N LEU A 510 -30.24 10.69 25.92
CA LEU A 510 -29.38 10.92 24.76
C LEU A 510 -29.75 10.01 23.57
N PHE A 511 -29.87 8.71 23.81
CA PHE A 511 -30.24 7.76 22.75
C PHE A 511 -31.67 7.97 22.24
N ASN A 512 -32.58 8.49 23.07
CA ASN A 512 -33.93 8.84 22.66
C ASN A 512 -33.95 10.12 21.81
N TYR A 513 -33.14 11.13 22.15
CA TYR A 513 -33.00 12.34 21.35
C TYR A 513 -32.53 12.01 19.94
N TRP A 514 -31.48 11.19 19.84
CA TRP A 514 -30.96 10.73 18.57
C TRP A 514 -31.84 9.66 17.90
N ASN A 515 -33.01 9.31 18.46
CA ASN A 515 -33.82 8.20 17.97
C ASN A 515 -34.57 8.49 16.66
#